data_AF-A0A2E9D1T1-F1
#
_entry.id   AF-A0A2E9D1T1-F1
#
_cell.length_a   1.000
_cell.length_b   1.000
_cell.length_c   1.000
_cell.angle_alpha   90.00
_cell.angle_beta   90.00
_cell.angle_gamma   90.00
#
_symmetry.space_group_name_H-M   'P 1'
#
loop_
_entity.id
_entity.type
_entity.pdbx_description
1 polymer ?
#
loop_
_entity_poly.entity_id
_entity_poly.type
_entity_poly.pdbx_seq_one_letter_code
_entity_poly.pdbx_strand_id
1 'polypeptide(L)'
;MNNSQVELREIGFTLVRLIAGLAVDPHGYFEKKYTARIESANSDLEIGGVLAQLVQWVGSSAVTESEREKLDRELRGRGLPTIDNLRVQYLS
;
A
#
# COMPACT_ATOMS: atom_id res chain seq x y z
N MET A 1 21.33 0.65 1.98
CA MET A 1 20.00 1.02 1.42
C MET A 1 20.25 2.02 0.33
N ASN A 2 19.80 1.74 -0.90
CA ASN A 2 19.89 2.71 -1.99
C ASN A 2 18.68 3.67 -1.94
N ASN A 3 18.72 4.80 -2.65
CA ASN A 3 17.62 5.78 -2.63
C ASN A 3 16.30 5.17 -3.12
N SER A 4 16.35 4.25 -4.10
CA SER A 4 15.17 3.53 -4.61
C SER A 4 14.43 2.75 -3.51
N GLN A 5 15.17 2.06 -2.64
CA GLN A 5 14.60 1.32 -1.51
C GLN A 5 13.95 2.24 -0.48
N VAL A 6 14.48 3.46 -0.29
CA VAL A 6 13.91 4.44 0.63
C VAL A 6 12.57 4.92 0.08
N GLU A 7 12.54 5.35 -1.18
CA GLU A 7 11.33 5.80 -1.86
C GLU A 7 10.25 4.71 -1.88
N LEU A 8 10.62 3.47 -2.17
CA LEU A 8 9.68 2.35 -2.21
C LEU A 8 9.08 2.04 -0.83
N ARG A 9 9.87 2.17 0.24
CA ARG A 9 9.34 2.05 1.61
C ARG A 9 8.39 3.19 1.97
N GLU A 10 8.70 4.42 1.59
CA GLU A 10 7.82 5.57 1.84
C GLU A 10 6.46 5.43 1.14
N ILE A 11 6.46 4.95 -0.10
CA ILE A 11 5.24 4.58 -0.82
C ILE A 11 4.49 3.50 -0.05
N GLY A 12 5.19 2.44 0.37
CA GLY A 12 4.60 1.36 1.15
C GLY A 12 3.96 1.82 2.46
N PHE A 13 4.65 2.63 3.26
CA PHE A 13 4.12 3.16 4.51
C PHE A 13 2.91 4.05 4.28
N THR A 14 2.93 4.87 3.23
CA THR A 14 1.78 5.71 2.88
C THR A 14 0.58 4.85 2.51
N LEU A 15 0.78 3.81 1.69
CA LEU A 15 -0.27 2.91 1.27
C LEU A 15 -0.87 2.14 2.46
N VAL A 16 -0.02 1.63 3.37
CA VAL A 16 -0.46 0.93 4.60
C VAL A 16 -1.35 1.82 5.45
N ARG A 17 -0.96 3.08 5.69
CA ARG A 17 -1.75 4.04 6.48
C ARG A 17 -3.11 4.34 5.85
N LEU A 18 -3.12 4.61 4.54
CA LEU A 18 -4.35 4.90 3.83
C LEU A 18 -5.30 3.70 3.87
N ILE A 19 -4.78 2.49 3.64
CA ILE A 19 -5.58 1.25 3.67
C ILE A 19 -6.07 0.93 5.08
N ALA A 20 -5.26 1.11 6.12
CA ALA A 20 -5.67 0.92 7.50
C ALA A 20 -6.88 1.81 7.87
N GLY A 21 -6.91 3.02 7.33
CA GLY A 21 -8.07 3.93 7.46
C GLY A 21 -9.34 3.45 6.76
N LEU A 22 -9.23 2.56 5.76
CA LEU A 22 -10.37 1.92 5.08
C LEU A 22 -10.81 0.63 5.77
N ALA A 23 -9.86 -0.19 6.22
CA ALA A 23 -10.11 -1.52 6.75
C ALA A 23 -10.89 -1.56 8.07
N VAL A 24 -11.23 -0.40 8.65
CA VAL A 24 -11.75 -0.25 10.02
C VAL A 24 -10.89 -1.13 10.95
N ASP A 25 -9.64 -0.73 11.14
CA ASP A 25 -8.66 -1.46 11.96
C ASP A 25 -8.59 -0.85 13.38
N PRO A 26 -9.56 -1.13 14.28
CA PRO A 26 -9.67 -0.46 15.58
C PRO A 26 -8.47 -0.71 16.50
N HIS A 27 -7.67 -1.73 16.22
CA HIS A 27 -6.51 -2.10 17.03
C HIS A 27 -5.15 -1.83 16.33
N GLY A 28 -5.20 -1.31 15.10
CA GLY A 28 -4.01 -1.05 14.29
C GLY A 28 -3.26 -2.34 13.91
N TYR A 29 -3.89 -3.51 13.93
CA TYR A 29 -3.23 -4.79 13.63
C TYR A 29 -2.77 -4.85 12.17
N PHE A 30 -3.60 -4.35 11.25
CA PHE A 30 -3.27 -4.24 9.83
C PHE A 30 -2.08 -3.29 9.64
N GLU A 31 -2.18 -2.07 10.19
CA GLU A 31 -1.13 -1.06 10.04
C GLU A 31 0.21 -1.56 10.59
N LYS A 32 0.22 -2.08 11.83
CA LYS A 32 1.43 -2.60 12.48
C LYS A 32 2.04 -3.76 11.70
N LYS A 33 1.21 -4.72 11.26
CA LYS A 33 1.69 -5.90 10.54
C LYS A 33 2.39 -5.53 9.25
N TYR A 34 1.79 -4.67 8.43
CA TYR A 34 2.37 -4.33 7.13
C TYR A 34 3.52 -3.33 7.24
N THR A 35 3.47 -2.40 8.21
CA THR A 35 4.61 -1.52 8.53
C THR A 35 5.83 -2.35 8.92
N ALA A 36 5.69 -3.27 9.88
CA ALA A 36 6.79 -4.13 10.32
C ALA A 36 7.38 -4.96 9.18
N ARG A 37 6.55 -5.45 8.24
CA ARG A 37 7.02 -6.19 7.06
C ARG A 37 7.86 -5.33 6.11
N ILE A 38 7.44 -4.07 5.88
CA ILE A 38 8.20 -3.12 5.06
C ILE A 38 9.52 -2.75 5.74
N GLU A 39 9.51 -2.54 7.06
CA GLU A 39 10.72 -2.28 7.86
C GLU A 39 11.69 -3.46 7.82
N SER A 40 11.19 -4.69 7.93
CA SER A 40 12.02 -5.91 7.92
C SER A 40 12.54 -6.33 6.54
N ALA A 41 11.96 -5.79 5.46
CA ALA A 41 12.36 -6.12 4.09
C ALA A 41 13.79 -5.63 3.82
N ASN A 42 14.61 -6.44 3.16
CA ASN A 42 16.00 -6.13 2.83
C ASN A 42 16.22 -5.86 1.32
N SER A 43 15.18 -6.09 0.51
CA SER A 43 15.22 -5.94 -0.94
C SER A 43 13.98 -5.23 -1.49
N ASP A 44 14.13 -4.62 -2.67
CA ASP A 44 13.00 -4.02 -3.39
C ASP A 44 11.93 -5.07 -3.73
N LEU A 45 12.35 -6.31 -3.98
CA LEU A 45 11.46 -7.43 -4.27
C LEU A 45 10.56 -7.76 -3.07
N GLU A 46 11.10 -7.77 -1.85
CA GLU A 46 10.32 -8.02 -0.64
C GLU A 46 9.32 -6.89 -0.36
N ILE A 47 9.73 -5.64 -0.54
CA ILE A 47 8.82 -4.49 -0.40
C ILE A 47 7.73 -4.55 -1.48
N GLY A 48 8.10 -4.86 -2.72
CA GLY A 48 7.17 -5.06 -3.83
C GLY A 48 6.16 -6.18 -3.56
N GLY A 49 6.59 -7.29 -2.94
CA GLY A 49 5.69 -8.36 -2.50
C GLY A 49 4.69 -7.91 -1.42
N VAL A 50 5.09 -6.99 -0.54
CA VAL A 50 4.15 -6.37 0.41
C VAL A 50 3.17 -5.45 -0.31
N LEU A 51 3.64 -4.61 -1.23
CA LEU A 51 2.79 -3.72 -2.04
C LEU A 51 1.76 -4.51 -2.85
N ALA A 52 2.17 -5.62 -3.49
CA ALA A 52 1.28 -6.51 -4.21
C ALA A 52 0.12 -7.01 -3.34
N GLN A 53 0.41 -7.42 -2.09
CA GLN A 53 -0.62 -7.89 -1.17
C GLN A 53 -1.58 -6.78 -0.74
N LEU A 54 -1.07 -5.57 -0.51
CA LEU A 54 -1.89 -4.40 -0.20
C LEU A 54 -2.82 -4.05 -1.36
N VAL A 55 -2.29 -4.01 -2.59
CA VAL A 55 -3.07 -3.73 -3.80
C VAL A 55 -4.11 -4.82 -4.05
N GLN A 56 -3.77 -6.09 -3.87
CA GLN A 56 -4.70 -7.20 -4.00
C GLN A 56 -5.86 -7.10 -2.99
N TRP A 57 -5.57 -6.69 -1.75
CA TRP A 57 -6.59 -6.47 -0.73
C TRP A 57 -7.55 -5.34 -1.11
N VAL A 58 -7.03 -4.22 -1.62
CA VAL A 58 -7.85 -3.09 -2.11
C VAL A 58 -8.75 -3.49 -3.28
N GLY A 59 -8.29 -4.39 -4.13
CA GLY A 59 -9.09 -4.97 -5.23
C GLY A 59 -10.13 -6.02 -4.78
N SER A 60 -10.19 -6.37 -3.50
CA SER A 60 -11.14 -7.36 -2.99
C SER A 60 -12.55 -6.79 -2.80
N SER A 61 -13.53 -7.69 -2.61
CA SER A 61 -14.90 -7.31 -2.28
C SER A 61 -15.07 -6.68 -0.90
N ALA A 62 -14.02 -6.70 -0.05
CA ALA A 62 -14.03 -6.05 1.26
C ALA A 62 -13.93 -4.53 1.16
N VAL A 63 -13.43 -4.01 0.04
CA VAL A 63 -13.32 -2.57 -0.23
C VAL A 63 -14.37 -2.20 -1.27
N THR A 64 -15.14 -1.17 -0.97
CA THR A 64 -16.15 -0.64 -1.89
C THR A 64 -15.51 0.24 -2.97
N GLU A 65 -16.25 0.48 -4.04
CA GLU A 65 -15.78 1.36 -5.12
C GLU A 65 -15.52 2.79 -4.62
N SER A 66 -16.41 3.33 -3.79
CA SER A 66 -16.23 4.67 -3.22
C SER A 66 -14.98 4.78 -2.34
N GLU A 67 -14.59 3.71 -1.65
CA GLU A 67 -13.37 3.67 -0.84
C GLU A 67 -12.12 3.60 -1.72
N ARG A 68 -12.16 2.81 -2.81
CA ARG A 68 -11.09 2.80 -3.83
C ARG A 68 -10.92 4.17 -4.47
N GLU A 69 -12.00 4.81 -4.89
CA GLU A 69 -11.94 6.16 -5.46
C GLU A 69 -11.38 7.19 -4.47
N LYS A 70 -11.76 7.09 -3.19
CA LYS A 70 -11.21 7.95 -2.13
C LYS A 70 -9.71 7.72 -1.99
N LEU A 71 -9.26 6.47 -1.97
CA LEU A 71 -7.85 6.10 -1.92
C LEU A 71 -7.08 6.68 -3.12
N ASP A 72 -7.61 6.56 -4.33
CA ASP A 72 -6.98 7.13 -5.53
C ASP A 72 -6.94 8.66 -5.53
N ARG A 73 -7.92 9.33 -4.93
CA ARG A 73 -7.86 10.79 -4.72
C ARG A 73 -6.75 11.17 -3.76
N GLU A 74 -6.62 10.44 -2.64
CA GLU A 74 -5.55 10.66 -1.64
C GLU A 74 -4.16 10.41 -2.22
N LEU A 75 -3.99 9.34 -3.01
CA LEU A 75 -2.73 9.01 -3.68
C LEU A 75 -2.34 10.10 -4.68
N ARG A 76 -3.27 10.53 -5.54
CA ARG A 76 -3.04 11.63 -6.49
C ARG A 76 -2.69 12.94 -5.80
N GLY A 77 -3.37 13.27 -4.70
CA GLY A 77 -3.09 14.46 -3.89
C GLY A 77 -1.67 14.47 -3.29
N ARG A 78 -1.04 13.31 -3.18
CA ARG A 78 0.34 13.13 -2.70
C ARG A 78 1.36 12.95 -3.83
N GLY A 79 0.93 13.02 -5.09
CA GLY A 79 1.78 12.75 -6.26
C GLY A 79 2.18 11.28 -6.40
N LEU A 80 1.43 10.36 -5.78
CA LEU A 80 1.69 8.92 -5.82
C LEU A 80 0.89 8.23 -6.94
N PRO A 81 1.36 7.06 -7.43
CA PRO A 81 0.61 6.26 -8.39
C PRO A 81 -0.75 5.81 -7.83
N THR A 82 -1.76 5.74 -8.71
CA THR A 82 -3.09 5.20 -8.35
C THR A 82 -3.04 3.70 -8.09
N ILE A 83 -4.08 3.15 -7.46
CA ILE A 83 -4.21 1.70 -7.22
C ILE A 83 -4.14 0.91 -8.53
N ASP A 84 -4.74 1.42 -9.61
CA ASP A 84 -4.66 0.79 -10.92
C ASP A 84 -3.23 0.79 -11.47
N ASN A 85 -2.48 1.88 -11.30
CA ASN A 85 -1.06 1.90 -11.69
C ASN A 85 -0.24 0.89 -10.87
N LEU A 86 -0.47 0.84 -9.56
CA LEU A 86 0.21 -0.11 -8.67
C LEU A 86 -0.18 -1.56 -9.00
N ARG A 87 -1.43 -1.82 -9.39
CA ARG A 87 -1.89 -3.13 -9.84
C ARG A 87 -1.15 -3.57 -11.09
N VAL A 88 -1.04 -2.71 -12.10
CA VAL A 88 -0.27 -3.00 -13.31
C VAL A 88 1.20 -3.25 -12.97
N GLN A 89 1.76 -2.54 -12.00
CA GLN A 89 3.17 -2.69 -11.64
C GLN A 89 3.47 -3.98 -10.84
N TYR A 90 2.60 -4.37 -9.90
CA TYR A 90 2.91 -5.40 -8.90
C TYR A 90 2.12 -6.71 -9.05
N LEU A 91 1.07 -6.73 -9.89
CA LEU A 91 0.19 -7.89 -10.06
C LEU A 91 0.11 -8.39 -11.52
N SER A 92 0.94 -7.83 -12.41
CA SER A 92 1.04 -8.26 -13.82
C SER A 92 2.08 -9.34 -14.04
#